data_AF-A0A9W8N2T2-F1
#
_entry.id   AF-A0A9W8N2T2-F1
#
_cell.length_a   1.000
_cell.length_b   1.000
_cell.length_c   1.000
_cell.angle_alpha   90.00
_cell.angle_beta   90.00
_cell.angle_gamma   90.00
#
_symmetry.space_group_name_H-M   'P 1'
#
loop_
_entity.id
_entity.type
_entity.pdbx_description
1 polymer ?
#
loop_
_entity_poly.entity_id
_entity_poly.type
_entity_poly.pdbx_seq_one_letter_code
_entity_poly.pdbx_strand_id
1 'polypeptide(L)'
;MISALIHDLVISSAVRLSNTIDYISPLLYNWFEMRFQNLALALAMSSHVNSQTFDGPDPAHPWIAAGPDDFRGPCPMMNTLANHGYLQRDGRNITRENAVNALKEGLNFNPTLANIMFDQAIIANPEPNATYFTLDQLNKHNLLEHDASLRLVTPSLTCHL
;
A
#
# COMPACT_ATOMS: atom_id res chain seq x y z
N MET A 1 13.18 77.29 -1.38
CA MET A 1 12.87 77.08 -2.82
C MET A 1 13.80 76.04 -3.50
N ILE A 2 14.39 75.08 -2.77
CA ILE A 2 15.20 73.98 -3.34
C ILE A 2 14.46 72.61 -3.29
N SER A 3 13.40 72.49 -2.50
CA SER A 3 12.66 71.23 -2.32
C SER A 3 11.69 70.85 -3.45
N ALA A 4 11.33 71.78 -4.34
CA ALA A 4 10.34 71.53 -5.40
C ALA A 4 10.95 70.96 -6.69
N LEU A 5 12.25 71.13 -6.94
CA LEU A 5 12.90 70.64 -8.16
C LEU A 5 13.35 69.17 -8.09
N ILE A 6 13.42 68.57 -6.89
CA ILE A 6 13.78 67.16 -6.72
C ILE A 6 12.56 66.24 -6.94
N HIS A 7 11.34 66.71 -6.63
CA HIS A 7 10.12 65.92 -6.83
C HIS A 7 9.77 65.72 -8.32
N ASP A 8 10.01 66.71 -9.18
CA ASP A 8 9.66 66.62 -10.60
C ASP A 8 10.62 65.72 -11.41
N LEU A 9 11.87 65.55 -10.97
CA LEU A 9 12.86 64.65 -11.59
C LEU A 9 12.57 63.17 -11.30
N VAL A 10 11.99 62.86 -10.14
CA VAL A 10 11.63 61.49 -9.73
C VAL A 10 10.36 61.00 -10.46
N ILE A 11 9.39 61.87 -10.71
CA ILE A 11 8.15 61.47 -11.40
C ILE A 11 8.38 61.25 -12.90
N SER A 12 9.22 62.07 -13.55
CA SER A 12 9.52 61.90 -14.99
C SER A 12 10.34 60.64 -15.29
N SER A 13 11.21 60.22 -14.37
CA SER A 13 11.95 58.95 -14.47
C SER A 13 11.08 57.73 -14.16
N ALA A 14 10.09 57.85 -13.25
CA ALA A 14 9.12 56.79 -12.97
C ALA A 14 8.13 56.55 -14.12
N VAL A 15 7.66 57.60 -14.81
CA VAL A 15 6.76 57.44 -15.99
C VAL A 15 7.51 56.87 -17.20
N ARG A 16 8.82 57.15 -17.35
CA ARG A 16 9.64 56.51 -18.38
C ARG A 16 9.96 55.03 -18.09
N LEU A 17 9.85 54.58 -16.83
CA LEU A 17 10.02 53.18 -16.45
C LEU A 17 8.71 52.38 -16.53
N SER A 18 7.52 53.00 -16.40
CA SER A 18 6.26 52.28 -16.62
C SER A 18 6.04 51.95 -18.09
N ASN A 19 6.42 52.86 -19.00
CA ASN A 19 6.17 52.71 -20.43
C ASN A 19 7.15 51.76 -21.15
N THR A 20 8.07 51.11 -20.42
CA THR A 20 8.96 50.08 -20.96
C THR A 20 8.63 48.66 -20.47
N ILE A 21 7.69 48.49 -19.53
CA ILE A 21 7.31 47.18 -18.97
C ILE A 21 6.18 46.52 -19.77
N ASP A 22 5.44 47.28 -20.58
CA ASP A 22 4.34 46.76 -21.40
C ASP A 22 4.79 45.98 -22.66
N TYR A 23 6.10 45.77 -22.86
CA TYR A 23 6.67 45.11 -24.05
C TYR A 23 7.53 43.87 -23.74
N ILE A 24 7.39 43.27 -22.56
CA ILE A 24 8.01 41.97 -22.26
C ILE A 24 7.00 40.86 -22.62
N SER A 25 7.40 39.97 -23.52
CA SER A 25 6.52 38.92 -24.06
C SER A 25 5.98 37.98 -22.95
N PRO A 26 4.75 37.44 -23.11
CA PRO A 26 4.14 36.53 -22.13
C PRO A 26 4.92 35.22 -21.89
N LEU A 27 5.98 34.96 -22.67
CA LEU A 27 6.82 33.77 -22.53
C LEU A 27 7.89 33.91 -21.44
N LEU A 28 8.26 35.13 -21.05
CA LEU A 28 9.28 35.34 -20.00
C LEU A 28 8.68 35.34 -18.58
N TYR A 29 7.39 35.68 -18.42
CA TYR A 29 6.68 35.57 -17.14
C TYR A 29 6.43 34.09 -16.74
N ASN A 30 6.20 33.22 -17.73
CA ASN A 30 5.99 31.78 -17.48
C ASN A 30 7.28 31.01 -17.14
N TRP A 31 8.46 31.51 -17.55
CA TRP A 31 9.75 30.88 -17.25
C TRP A 31 10.22 31.15 -15.82
N PHE A 32 9.87 32.30 -15.27
CA PHE A 32 10.18 32.66 -13.89
C PHE A 32 9.29 31.89 -12.91
N GLU A 33 7.99 31.72 -13.19
CA GLU A 33 7.03 31.00 -12.33
C GLU A 33 7.25 29.47 -12.28
N MET A 34 7.72 28.82 -13.35
CA MET A 34 7.96 27.36 -13.36
C MET A 34 9.08 26.88 -12.43
N ARG A 35 9.97 27.77 -11.95
CA ARG A 35 11.09 27.41 -11.06
C ARG A 35 10.78 27.61 -9.57
N PHE A 36 9.77 28.40 -9.21
CA PHE A 36 9.44 28.63 -7.79
C PHE A 36 8.44 27.63 -7.21
N GLN A 37 7.65 26.93 -8.04
CA GLN A 37 6.72 25.89 -7.55
C GLN A 37 7.42 24.54 -7.28
N ASN A 38 8.57 24.26 -7.89
CA ASN A 38 9.25 22.96 -7.78
C ASN A 38 10.17 22.81 -6.55
N LEU A 39 10.55 23.90 -5.89
CA LEU A 39 11.32 23.82 -4.63
C LEU A 39 10.45 23.52 -3.42
N ALA A 40 9.19 23.98 -3.41
CA ALA A 40 8.23 23.68 -2.35
C ALA A 40 7.84 22.19 -2.32
N LEU A 41 7.75 21.55 -3.49
CA LEU A 41 7.46 20.11 -3.57
C LEU A 41 8.70 19.24 -3.26
N ALA A 42 9.90 19.66 -3.69
CA ALA A 42 11.13 18.92 -3.40
C ALA A 42 11.48 18.88 -1.91
N LEU A 43 11.14 19.93 -1.15
CA LEU A 43 11.28 19.95 0.32
C LEU A 43 10.21 19.11 1.03
N ALA A 44 9.06 18.87 0.41
CA ALA A 44 8.00 18.03 0.96
C ALA A 44 8.25 16.51 0.76
N MET A 45 9.19 16.12 -0.10
CA MET A 45 9.51 14.71 -0.38
C MET A 45 10.71 14.15 0.40
N SER A 46 11.42 14.99 1.17
CA SER A 46 12.57 14.54 2.00
C SER A 46 12.20 14.07 3.40
N SER A 47 10.92 14.07 3.79
CA SER A 47 10.46 13.64 5.12
C SER A 47 9.73 12.30 5.17
N HIS A 48 9.46 11.64 4.05
CA HIS A 48 8.94 10.26 4.06
C HIS A 48 10.07 9.22 4.10
N VAL A 49 10.87 9.28 5.15
CA VAL A 49 11.52 8.05 5.64
C VAL A 49 10.40 7.24 6.29
N ASN A 50 9.90 6.20 5.61
CA ASN A 50 9.14 5.15 6.28
C ASN A 50 10.11 4.42 7.21
N SER A 51 10.29 4.97 8.42
CA SER A 51 10.91 4.23 9.50
C SER A 51 9.95 3.07 9.77
N GLN A 52 10.32 1.87 9.32
CA GLN A 52 9.76 0.64 9.89
C GLN A 52 10.27 0.60 11.32
N THR A 53 9.64 1.39 12.19
CA THR A 53 9.83 1.30 13.61
C THR A 53 9.37 -0.10 14.01
N PHE A 54 10.25 -0.84 14.68
CA PHE A 54 9.89 -2.15 15.25
C PHE A 54 9.06 -1.88 16.51
N ASP A 55 7.85 -1.36 16.31
CA ASP A 55 6.97 -0.82 17.33
C ASP A 55 6.04 -1.91 17.87
N GLY A 56 6.59 -2.86 18.64
CA GLY A 56 5.75 -3.79 19.41
C GLY A 56 4.61 -4.43 18.60
N PRO A 57 3.49 -4.81 19.23
CA PRO A 57 2.30 -5.26 18.51
C PRO A 57 1.67 -4.10 17.71
N ASP A 58 1.42 -4.31 16.42
CA ASP A 58 0.66 -3.37 15.58
C ASP A 58 -0.73 -3.14 16.20
N PRO A 59 -1.04 -1.92 16.69
CA PRO A 59 -2.32 -1.63 17.32
C PRO A 59 -3.52 -1.77 16.38
N ALA A 60 -3.31 -1.62 15.07
CA ALA A 60 -4.35 -1.79 14.06
C ALA A 60 -4.60 -3.28 13.75
N HIS A 61 -3.58 -4.12 13.95
CA HIS A 61 -3.61 -5.57 13.67
C HIS A 61 -3.30 -6.42 14.92
N PRO A 62 -4.06 -6.27 16.03
CA PRO A 62 -3.80 -7.01 17.24
C PRO A 62 -4.04 -8.51 17.01
N TRP A 63 -3.23 -9.33 17.67
CA TRP A 63 -3.44 -10.77 17.65
C TRP A 63 -4.71 -11.13 18.43
N ILE A 64 -5.57 -11.94 17.82
CA ILE A 64 -6.75 -12.53 18.45
C ILE A 64 -6.76 -14.02 18.09
N ALA A 65 -6.91 -14.88 19.10
CA ALA A 65 -7.08 -16.31 18.91
C ALA A 65 -8.31 -16.60 18.03
N ALA A 66 -8.20 -17.61 17.16
CA ALA A 66 -9.35 -18.09 16.40
C ALA A 66 -10.43 -18.65 17.35
N GLY A 67 -11.68 -18.26 17.14
CA GLY A 67 -12.83 -18.84 17.81
C GLY A 67 -13.15 -20.25 17.28
N PRO A 68 -14.07 -20.98 17.93
CA PRO A 68 -14.48 -22.33 17.51
C PRO A 68 -15.08 -22.41 16.11
N ASP A 69 -15.72 -21.32 15.64
CA ASP A 69 -16.40 -21.25 14.35
C ASP A 69 -15.55 -20.59 13.24
N ASP A 70 -14.34 -20.15 13.58
CA ASP A 70 -13.40 -19.53 12.66
C ASP A 70 -12.61 -20.61 11.92
N PHE A 71 -12.52 -20.49 10.60
CA PHE A 71 -11.78 -21.45 9.81
C PHE A 71 -10.29 -21.14 9.79
N ARG A 72 -9.49 -22.19 9.94
CA ARG A 72 -8.04 -22.16 9.79
C ARG A 72 -7.62 -23.31 8.90
N GLY A 73 -6.59 -23.06 8.11
CA GLY A 73 -6.08 -24.00 7.12
C GLY A 73 -4.77 -24.63 7.58
N PRO A 74 -4.11 -25.37 6.68
CA PRO A 74 -2.85 -26.03 6.99
C PRO A 74 -1.66 -25.04 6.91
N CYS A 75 -1.84 -23.90 6.26
CA CYS A 75 -0.79 -22.91 6.06
C CYS A 75 -0.64 -22.00 7.30
N PRO A 76 0.49 -22.07 8.04
CA PRO A 76 0.68 -21.24 9.23
C PRO A 76 0.68 -19.74 8.91
N MET A 77 1.20 -19.36 7.74
CA MET A 77 1.22 -17.97 7.27
C MET A 77 -0.18 -17.38 7.19
N MET A 78 -1.12 -18.07 6.55
CA MET A 78 -2.50 -17.61 6.38
C MET A 78 -3.25 -17.54 7.72
N ASN A 79 -2.99 -18.50 8.61
CA ASN A 79 -3.56 -18.51 9.95
C ASN A 79 -3.09 -17.31 10.78
N THR A 80 -1.81 -16.94 10.68
CA THR A 80 -1.28 -15.73 11.32
C THR A 80 -1.92 -14.47 10.76
N LEU A 81 -2.05 -14.33 9.43
CA LEU A 81 -2.69 -13.18 8.82
C LEU A 81 -4.17 -13.02 9.24
N ALA A 82 -4.92 -14.12 9.38
CA ALA A 82 -6.28 -14.09 9.92
C ALA A 82 -6.31 -13.74 11.41
N ASN A 83 -5.40 -14.30 12.23
CA ASN A 83 -5.30 -13.98 13.66
C ASN A 83 -4.87 -12.53 13.93
N HIS A 84 -4.18 -11.88 12.99
CA HIS A 84 -3.83 -10.46 13.06
C HIS A 84 -4.84 -9.54 12.33
N GLY A 85 -5.85 -10.10 11.67
CA GLY A 85 -6.87 -9.32 10.97
C GLY A 85 -6.39 -8.65 9.68
N TYR A 86 -5.26 -9.10 9.10
CA TYR A 86 -4.90 -8.76 7.72
C TYR A 86 -5.81 -9.48 6.72
N LEU A 87 -6.23 -10.69 7.07
CA LEU A 87 -7.33 -11.42 6.42
C LEU A 87 -8.58 -11.37 7.29
N GLN A 88 -9.72 -11.82 6.72
CA GLN A 88 -10.95 -11.98 7.49
C GLN A 88 -10.67 -12.95 8.66
N ARG A 89 -11.01 -12.53 9.88
CA ARG A 89 -10.69 -13.28 11.11
C ARG A 89 -11.41 -14.62 11.18
N ASP A 90 -12.57 -14.71 10.55
CA ASP A 90 -13.35 -15.94 10.40
C ASP A 90 -12.77 -16.92 9.37
N GLY A 91 -11.76 -16.49 8.60
CA GLY A 91 -11.10 -17.30 7.56
C GLY A 91 -11.98 -17.59 6.34
N ARG A 92 -13.07 -16.85 6.14
CA ARG A 92 -14.06 -17.06 5.06
C ARG A 92 -13.94 -15.98 3.98
N ASN A 93 -14.41 -16.30 2.78
CA ASN A 93 -14.53 -15.35 1.67
C ASN A 93 -13.23 -14.57 1.36
N ILE A 94 -12.10 -15.27 1.31
CA ILE A 94 -10.81 -14.68 0.94
C ILE A 94 -10.77 -14.48 -0.57
N THR A 95 -11.01 -13.25 -1.00
CA THR A 95 -10.88 -12.82 -2.40
C THR A 95 -9.42 -12.57 -2.77
N ARG A 96 -9.14 -12.50 -4.08
CA ARG A 96 -7.80 -12.18 -4.60
C ARG A 96 -7.24 -10.88 -4.03
N GLU A 97 -8.05 -9.83 -4.06
CA GLU A 97 -7.67 -8.51 -3.55
C GLU A 97 -7.31 -8.59 -2.07
N ASN A 98 -8.14 -9.23 -1.25
CA ASN A 98 -7.90 -9.36 0.18
C ASN A 98 -6.63 -10.17 0.45
N ALA A 99 -6.41 -11.27 -0.27
CA ALA A 99 -5.20 -12.09 -0.13
C ALA A 99 -3.93 -11.32 -0.52
N VAL A 100 -3.94 -10.62 -1.66
CA VAL A 100 -2.79 -9.86 -2.15
C VAL A 100 -2.48 -8.70 -1.21
N ASN A 101 -3.49 -7.97 -0.75
CA ASN A 101 -3.31 -6.88 0.19
C ASN A 101 -2.79 -7.39 1.54
N ALA A 102 -3.34 -8.49 2.07
CA ALA A 102 -2.88 -9.07 3.32
C ALA A 102 -1.41 -9.53 3.27
N LEU A 103 -1.01 -10.19 2.17
CA LEU A 103 0.37 -10.65 1.97
C LEU A 103 1.34 -9.46 1.80
N LYS A 104 0.90 -8.40 1.11
CA LYS A 104 1.70 -7.20 0.92
C LYS A 104 1.86 -6.42 2.23
N GLU A 105 0.76 -6.09 2.92
CA GLU A 105 0.81 -5.23 4.10
C GLU A 105 1.31 -5.99 5.34
N GLY A 106 0.93 -7.25 5.52
CA GLY A 106 1.31 -8.04 6.70
C GLY A 106 2.69 -8.69 6.62
N LEU A 107 3.20 -8.97 5.41
CA LEU A 107 4.47 -9.72 5.22
C LEU A 107 5.41 -9.11 4.18
N ASN A 108 5.06 -7.95 3.59
CA ASN A 108 5.83 -7.30 2.53
C ASN A 108 6.10 -8.20 1.31
N PHE A 109 5.14 -9.07 0.95
CA PHE A 109 5.24 -9.90 -0.24
C PHE A 109 5.05 -9.08 -1.52
N ASN A 110 5.77 -9.46 -2.56
CA ASN A 110 5.57 -8.89 -3.88
C ASN A 110 4.16 -9.25 -4.41
N PRO A 111 3.38 -8.29 -4.95
CA PRO A 111 2.03 -8.55 -5.44
C PRO A 111 1.95 -9.61 -6.54
N THR A 112 2.98 -9.70 -7.40
CA THR A 112 3.03 -10.74 -8.44
C THR A 112 3.12 -12.13 -7.84
N LEU A 113 3.97 -12.32 -6.82
CA LEU A 113 4.07 -13.59 -6.10
C LEU A 113 2.75 -13.91 -5.38
N ALA A 114 2.15 -12.91 -4.71
CA ALA A 114 0.87 -13.08 -4.03
C ALA A 114 -0.26 -13.51 -4.98
N ASN A 115 -0.28 -12.99 -6.21
CA ASN A 115 -1.25 -13.42 -7.23
C ASN A 115 -1.06 -14.87 -7.65
N ILE A 116 0.19 -15.30 -7.87
CA ILE A 116 0.49 -16.70 -8.22
C ILE A 116 0.05 -17.64 -7.07
N MET A 117 0.30 -17.25 -5.82
CA MET A 117 -0.14 -18.02 -4.66
C MET A 117 -1.67 -18.12 -4.59
N PHE A 118 -2.39 -17.04 -4.92
CA PHE A 118 -3.85 -17.05 -5.01
C PHE A 118 -4.35 -17.97 -6.11
N ASP A 119 -3.70 -17.99 -7.28
CA ASP A 119 -4.06 -18.87 -8.39
C ASP A 119 -3.96 -20.35 -8.03
N GLN A 120 -3.05 -20.72 -7.12
CA GLN A 120 -3.00 -22.08 -6.58
C GLN A 120 -4.10 -22.31 -5.54
N ALA A 121 -4.33 -21.35 -4.65
CA ALA A 121 -5.32 -21.45 -3.57
C ALA A 121 -6.76 -21.58 -4.09
N ILE A 122 -7.12 -20.87 -5.16
CA ILE A 122 -8.50 -20.84 -5.67
C ILE A 122 -8.96 -22.20 -6.20
N ILE A 123 -8.04 -23.07 -6.63
CA ILE A 123 -8.33 -24.43 -7.10
C ILE A 123 -8.93 -25.29 -5.97
N ALA A 124 -8.66 -24.93 -4.71
CA ALA A 124 -9.23 -25.62 -3.55
C ALA A 124 -10.72 -25.37 -3.35
N ASN A 125 -11.27 -24.28 -3.91
CA ASN A 125 -12.70 -24.05 -3.89
C ASN A 125 -13.39 -24.97 -4.94
N PRO A 126 -14.28 -25.89 -4.54
CA PRO A 126 -14.96 -26.79 -5.46
C PRO A 126 -16.02 -26.08 -6.35
N GLU A 127 -16.37 -24.83 -6.06
CA GLU A 127 -17.34 -24.08 -6.87
C GLU A 127 -16.78 -23.73 -8.25
N PRO A 128 -17.56 -23.95 -9.34
CA PRO A 128 -17.12 -23.55 -10.67
C PRO A 128 -17.03 -22.02 -10.78
N ASN A 129 -15.94 -21.52 -11.34
CA ASN A 129 -15.63 -20.08 -11.46
C ASN A 129 -15.55 -19.33 -10.12
N ALA A 130 -15.08 -20.00 -9.06
CA ALA A 130 -14.84 -19.39 -7.78
C ALA A 130 -13.94 -18.14 -7.88
N THR A 131 -14.31 -17.08 -7.15
CA THR A 131 -13.55 -15.82 -7.05
C THR A 131 -12.90 -15.62 -5.67
N TYR A 132 -13.20 -16.52 -4.75
CA TYR A 132 -12.73 -16.54 -3.38
C TYR A 132 -12.47 -17.98 -2.92
N PHE A 133 -11.70 -18.15 -1.85
CA PHE A 133 -11.61 -19.41 -1.12
C PHE A 133 -11.79 -19.18 0.37
N THR A 134 -11.93 -20.27 1.11
CA THR A 134 -12.01 -20.29 2.57
C THR A 134 -10.82 -21.08 3.11
N LEU A 135 -10.26 -20.68 4.27
CA LEU A 135 -9.03 -21.31 4.80
C LEU A 135 -9.16 -22.82 5.01
N ASP A 136 -10.36 -23.29 5.39
CA ASP A 136 -10.63 -24.73 5.55
C ASP A 136 -10.54 -25.52 4.24
N GLN A 137 -10.87 -24.90 3.09
CA GLN A 137 -10.78 -25.56 1.79
C GLN A 137 -9.34 -25.96 1.43
N LEU A 138 -8.35 -25.26 1.99
CA LEU A 138 -6.94 -25.56 1.78
C LEU A 138 -6.50 -26.88 2.45
N ASN A 139 -7.31 -27.44 3.35
CA ASN A 139 -7.04 -28.73 4.01
C ASN A 139 -7.27 -29.95 3.10
N LYS A 140 -7.61 -29.75 1.81
CA LYS A 140 -7.84 -30.85 0.88
C LYS A 140 -6.53 -31.56 0.51
N HIS A 141 -6.39 -32.79 0.99
CA HIS A 141 -5.25 -33.66 0.72
C HIS A 141 -5.05 -33.91 -0.78
N ASN A 142 -3.78 -33.95 -1.21
CA ASN A 142 -3.34 -34.15 -2.60
C ASN A 142 -3.77 -33.05 -3.59
N LEU A 143 -4.09 -31.85 -3.10
CA LEU A 143 -4.27 -30.68 -3.95
C LEU A 143 -3.21 -29.62 -3.66
N LEU A 144 -3.25 -29.05 -2.46
CA LEU A 144 -2.24 -28.11 -1.96
C LEU A 144 -1.65 -28.61 -0.65
N GLU A 145 -2.49 -29.20 0.21
CA GLU A 145 -2.02 -29.96 1.36
C GLU A 145 -1.33 -31.24 0.85
N HIS A 146 -0.13 -31.49 1.38
CA HIS A 146 0.73 -32.58 0.97
C HIS A 146 1.45 -33.19 2.17
N ASP A 147 1.90 -34.43 1.98
CA ASP A 147 2.66 -35.17 2.97
C ASP A 147 4.03 -34.54 3.29
N ALA A 148 4.63 -34.92 4.42
CA ALA A 148 5.87 -34.36 4.95
C ALA A 148 5.81 -32.86 5.28
N SER A 149 4.62 -32.38 5.69
CA SER A 149 4.47 -31.04 6.27
C SER A 149 5.37 -30.86 7.51
N LEU A 150 5.99 -29.68 7.64
CA LEU A 150 6.97 -29.40 8.71
C LEU A 150 6.39 -29.39 10.14
N ARG A 151 5.07 -29.18 10.26
CA ARG A 151 4.37 -29.02 11.55
C ARG A 151 3.06 -29.78 11.63
N LEU A 152 2.52 -30.24 10.51
CA LEU A 152 1.27 -30.99 10.46
C LEU A 152 1.58 -32.47 10.29
N VAL A 153 0.80 -33.30 10.99
CA VAL A 153 0.82 -34.74 10.78
C VAL A 153 0.17 -35.01 9.43
N THR A 154 0.77 -35.91 8.64
CA THR A 154 0.20 -36.25 7.35
C THR A 154 -1.14 -36.96 7.51
N PRO A 155 -2.19 -36.57 6.76
CA PRO A 155 -3.48 -37.26 6.80
C PRO A 155 -3.35 -38.75 6.46
N SER A 156 -2.40 -39.09 5.59
CA SER A 156 -2.08 -40.48 5.21
C SER A 156 -1.66 -41.36 6.39
N LEU A 157 -1.01 -40.77 7.41
CA LEU A 157 -0.61 -41.48 8.65
C LEU A 157 -1.69 -41.45 9.74
N THR A 158 -2.68 -40.54 9.66
CA THR A 158 -3.76 -40.43 10.65
C THR A 158 -5.01 -41.26 10.31
N CYS A 159 -5.22 -41.62 9.03
CA CYS A 159 -6.32 -42.50 8.60
C CYS A 159 -5.98 -44.00 8.61
N HIS A 160 -4.76 -44.39 8.99
CA HIS A 160 -4.30 -45.80 9.04
C HIS A 160 -4.06 -46.31 10.48
N LEU A 161 -4.51 -45.58 11.50
CA LEU A 161 -4.52 -45.98 12.91
C LEU A 161 -5.94 -45.86 13.46
#